data_AF-A0A1Y2AKZ7-F1
#
_entry.id   AF-A0A1Y2AKZ7-F1
#
_cell.length_a   1.000
_cell.length_b   1.000
_cell.length_c   1.000
_cell.angle_alpha   90.00
_cell.angle_beta   90.00
_cell.angle_gamma   90.00
#
_symmetry.space_group_name_H-M   'P 1'
#
loop_
_entity.id
_entity.type
_entity.pdbx_description
1 polymer ?
#
loop_
_entity_poly.entity_id
_entity_poly.type
_entity_poly.pdbx_seq_one_letter_code
_entity_poly.pdbx_strand_id
1 'polypeptide(L)'
;MFKLLVKYSIEKGIKLIIDENDIEKMISEKYYLCKLRNISEINSKFIELIYFYKNKNIIKVIFSRNSYFLKKFNEINENERIENEIESMIKESEKERRAKEKIKKENELKKKEWEDERKKKEK
;
A
#
# COMPACT_ATOMS: atom_id res chain seq x y z
N MET A 1 18.96 7.05 -10.04
CA MET A 1 18.92 6.92 -11.51
C MET A 1 17.51 6.66 -12.05
N PHE A 2 16.87 5.54 -11.74
CA PHE A 2 15.55 5.18 -12.31
C PHE A 2 14.44 6.23 -12.11
N LYS A 3 14.28 6.80 -10.91
CA LYS A 3 13.30 7.88 -10.66
C LYS A 3 13.50 9.09 -11.58
N LEU A 4 14.76 9.42 -11.91
CA LEU A 4 15.08 10.52 -12.82
C LEU A 4 14.69 10.17 -14.26
N LEU A 5 14.94 8.93 -14.70
CA LEU A 5 14.51 8.44 -16.01
C LEU A 5 12.99 8.49 -16.16
N VAL A 6 12.26 8.06 -15.13
CA VAL A 6 10.78 8.14 -15.10
C VAL A 6 10.30 9.58 -15.15
N LYS A 7 10.93 10.49 -14.38
CA LYS A 7 10.58 11.92 -14.42
C LYS A 7 10.78 12.49 -15.83
N TYR A 8 11.93 12.22 -16.43
CA TYR A 8 12.23 12.63 -17.80
C TYR A 8 11.23 12.07 -18.81
N SER A 9 10.85 10.80 -18.69
CA SER A 9 9.90 10.17 -19.61
C SER A 9 8.53 10.83 -19.53
N ILE A 10 8.06 11.20 -18.32
CA ILE A 10 6.83 11.96 -18.12
C ILE A 10 6.92 13.33 -18.77
N GLU A 11 8.00 14.08 -18.51
CA GLU A 11 8.22 15.42 -19.08
C GLU A 11 8.24 15.42 -20.61
N LYS A 12 8.73 14.34 -21.22
CA LYS A 12 8.81 14.18 -22.67
C LYS A 12 7.63 13.42 -23.28
N GLY A 13 6.67 12.96 -22.48
CA GLY A 13 5.55 12.14 -22.96
C GLY A 13 5.97 10.77 -23.52
N ILE A 14 7.15 10.26 -23.12
CA ILE A 14 7.68 8.97 -23.55
C ILE A 14 7.20 7.87 -22.60
N LYS A 15 6.63 6.80 -23.16
CA LYS A 15 6.25 5.61 -22.39
C LYS A 15 7.46 4.70 -22.24
N LEU A 16 7.85 4.43 -20.99
CA LEU A 16 8.92 3.47 -20.72
C LEU A 16 8.37 2.05 -20.84
N ILE A 17 9.13 1.18 -21.49
CA ILE A 17 8.81 -0.24 -21.63
C ILE A 17 9.89 -1.02 -20.89
N ILE A 18 9.46 -1.90 -20.00
CA ILE A 18 10.33 -2.84 -19.28
C ILE A 18 9.92 -4.24 -19.74
N ASP A 19 10.80 -4.90 -20.49
CA ASP A 19 10.62 -6.29 -20.89
C ASP A 19 11.44 -7.20 -19.98
N GLU A 20 10.75 -8.11 -19.30
CA GLU A 20 11.37 -9.06 -18.40
C GLU A 20 12.31 -10.04 -19.12
N ASN A 21 12.00 -10.42 -20.35
CA ASN A 21 12.84 -11.32 -21.13
C ASN A 21 14.17 -10.66 -21.49
N ASP A 22 14.15 -9.36 -21.79
CA ASP A 22 15.37 -8.59 -22.05
C ASP A 22 16.24 -8.49 -20.80
N ILE A 23 15.63 -8.31 -19.63
CA ILE A 23 16.35 -8.28 -18.35
C ILE A 23 17.00 -9.64 -18.07
N GLU A 24 16.26 -10.74 -18.20
CA GLU A 24 16.78 -12.10 -18.00
C GLU A 24 17.93 -12.41 -18.96
N LYS A 25 17.80 -11.99 -20.23
CA LYS A 25 18.85 -12.11 -21.23
C LYS A 25 20.10 -11.31 -20.85
N MET A 26 19.94 -10.04 -20.46
CA MET A 26 21.06 -9.17 -20.05
C MET A 26 21.79 -9.71 -18.81
N ILE A 27 21.07 -10.33 -17.87
CA ILE A 27 21.67 -11.01 -16.72
C ILE A 27 22.44 -12.26 -17.17
N SER A 28 21.85 -13.06 -18.06
CA SER A 28 22.40 -14.35 -18.51
C SER A 28 23.65 -14.19 -19.39
N GLU A 29 23.70 -13.16 -20.24
CA GLU A 29 24.83 -12.87 -21.13
C GLU A 29 26.08 -12.36 -20.36
N LYS A 30 26.06 -12.38 -19.01
CA LYS A 30 27.16 -11.96 -18.13
C LYS A 30 27.79 -10.64 -18.58
N TYR A 31 26.93 -9.63 -18.77
CA TYR A 31 27.40 -8.27 -19.00
C TYR A 31 28.40 -7.91 -17.91
N TYR A 32 29.59 -7.43 -18.27
CA TYR A 32 30.68 -7.13 -17.32
C TYR A 32 30.24 -6.25 -16.13
N LEU A 33 29.19 -5.46 -16.34
CA LEU A 33 28.63 -4.53 -15.36
C LEU A 33 27.53 -5.13 -14.46
N CYS A 34 26.97 -6.31 -14.80
CA CYS A 34 25.86 -6.92 -14.07
C CYS A 34 26.36 -8.06 -13.18
N LYS A 35 26.30 -7.86 -11.86
CA LYS A 35 26.66 -8.90 -10.87
C LYS A 35 25.52 -9.83 -10.49
N LEU A 36 24.31 -9.59 -11.00
CA LEU A 36 23.13 -10.40 -10.69
C LEU A 36 23.27 -11.78 -11.34
N ARG A 37 22.84 -12.83 -10.65
CA ARG A 37 22.79 -14.19 -11.20
C ARG A 37 21.45 -14.51 -11.82
N ASN A 38 20.38 -13.90 -11.31
CA ASN A 38 19.01 -14.10 -11.77
C ASN A 38 18.16 -12.85 -11.50
N ILE A 39 16.98 -12.79 -12.11
CA ILE A 39 16.06 -11.66 -11.95
C ILE A 39 15.49 -11.54 -10.53
N SER A 40 15.43 -12.65 -9.77
CA SER A 40 14.92 -12.63 -8.40
C SER A 40 15.85 -11.97 -7.39
N GLU A 41 17.10 -11.70 -7.77
CA GLU A 41 18.05 -10.92 -6.98
C GLU A 41 17.83 -9.41 -7.10
N ILE A 42 16.93 -8.95 -7.98
CA ILE A 42 16.57 -7.53 -8.07
C ILE A 42 15.91 -7.10 -6.76
N ASN A 43 16.35 -5.96 -6.25
CA ASN A 43 15.86 -5.39 -4.99
C ASN A 43 14.33 -5.20 -5.00
N SER A 44 13.63 -5.69 -3.98
CA SER A 44 12.15 -5.62 -3.89
C SER A 44 11.63 -4.18 -3.94
N LYS A 45 12.32 -3.21 -3.32
CA LYS A 45 11.93 -1.78 -3.39
C LYS A 45 11.98 -1.24 -4.82
N PHE A 46 12.84 -1.80 -5.66
CA PHE A 46 12.88 -1.45 -7.08
C PHE A 46 11.66 -2.00 -7.83
N ILE A 47 11.26 -3.24 -7.53
CA ILE A 47 10.06 -3.88 -8.08
C ILE A 47 8.80 -3.12 -7.68
N GLU A 48 8.69 -2.71 -6.41
CA GLU A 48 7.60 -1.86 -5.92
C GLU A 48 7.50 -0.53 -6.67
N LEU A 49 8.64 0.10 -6.97
CA LEU A 49 8.65 1.33 -7.79
C LEU A 49 8.15 1.07 -9.21
N ILE A 50 8.56 -0.02 -9.85
CA ILE A 50 8.05 -0.40 -11.17
C ILE A 50 6.54 -0.62 -11.11
N TYR A 51 6.05 -1.36 -10.11
CA TYR A 51 4.63 -1.62 -9.89
C TYR A 51 3.82 -0.32 -9.76
N PHE A 52 4.31 0.60 -8.93
CA PHE A 52 3.69 1.91 -8.71
C PHE A 52 3.55 2.71 -10.01
N TYR A 53 4.62 2.82 -10.81
CA TYR A 53 4.58 3.55 -12.06
C TYR A 53 3.83 2.82 -13.19
N LYS A 54 3.78 1.48 -13.16
CA LYS A 54 2.92 0.67 -14.01
C LYS A 54 1.44 0.97 -13.75
N ASN A 55 1.03 1.03 -12.49
CA ASN A 55 -0.37 1.31 -12.12
C ASN A 55 -0.81 2.73 -12.52
N LYS A 56 0.13 3.66 -12.59
CA LYS A 56 -0.09 5.01 -13.15
C LYS A 56 -0.04 5.07 -14.67
N ASN A 57 0.09 3.94 -15.36
CA ASN A 57 0.23 3.82 -16.82
C ASN A 57 1.44 4.57 -17.41
N ILE A 58 2.43 4.94 -16.58
CA ILE A 58 3.66 5.62 -17.00
C ILE A 58 4.64 4.62 -17.62
N ILE A 59 4.66 3.40 -17.06
CA ILE A 59 5.51 2.30 -17.52
C ILE A 59 4.63 1.18 -18.04
N LYS A 60 5.02 0.59 -19.17
CA LYS A 60 4.50 -0.71 -19.64
C LYS A 60 5.47 -1.81 -19.21
N VAL A 61 4.96 -2.83 -18.55
CA VAL A 61 5.75 -4.03 -18.21
C VAL A 61 5.29 -5.18 -19.09
N ILE A 62 6.24 -5.84 -19.76
CA ILE A 62 6.02 -7.06 -20.52
C ILE A 62 6.55 -8.22 -19.68
N PHE A 63 5.68 -9.16 -19.37
CA PHE A 63 5.98 -10.29 -18.49
C PHE A 63 6.47 -11.49 -19.29
N SER A 64 7.44 -12.22 -18.75
CA SER A 64 7.85 -13.52 -19.29
C SER A 64 6.82 -14.61 -18.92
N ARG A 65 6.92 -15.79 -19.55
CA ARG A 65 5.99 -16.90 -19.27
C ARG A 65 6.00 -17.34 -17.80
N ASN A 66 7.17 -17.32 -17.16
CA ASN A 66 7.36 -17.66 -15.75
C ASN A 66 7.75 -16.43 -14.92
N SER A 67 7.14 -15.29 -15.25
CA SER A 67 7.46 -13.97 -14.73
C SER A 67 7.64 -13.91 -13.22
N TYR A 68 8.82 -13.45 -12.81
CA TYR A 68 9.11 -13.08 -11.43
C TYR A 68 8.42 -11.75 -11.07
N PHE A 69 8.40 -10.78 -11.99
CA PHE A 69 7.76 -9.49 -11.76
C PHE A 69 6.25 -9.64 -11.51
N LEU A 70 5.57 -10.50 -12.27
CA LEU A 70 4.15 -10.78 -12.09
C LEU A 70 3.87 -11.39 -10.71
N LYS A 71 4.69 -12.38 -10.28
CA LYS A 71 4.58 -12.97 -8.94
C LYS A 71 4.71 -11.90 -7.85
N LYS A 72 5.73 -11.04 -7.96
CA LYS A 72 5.94 -9.95 -7.00
C LYS A 72 4.86 -8.89 -7.03
N PHE A 73 4.31 -8.55 -8.19
CA PHE A 73 3.19 -7.61 -8.27
C PHE A 73 1.93 -8.17 -7.63
N ASN A 74 1.67 -9.47 -7.78
CA ASN A 74 0.56 -10.12 -7.11
C ASN A 74 0.73 -10.11 -5.59
N GLU A 75 1.93 -10.42 -5.09
CA GLU A 75 2.26 -10.33 -3.66
C GLU A 75 2.05 -8.90 -3.10
N ILE A 76 2.51 -7.87 -3.82
CA ILE A 76 2.34 -6.46 -3.40
C ILE A 76 0.85 -6.09 -3.36
N ASN A 77 0.09 -6.43 -4.41
CA ASN A 77 -1.33 -6.13 -4.48
C ASN A 77 -2.15 -6.85 -3.39
N GLU A 78 -1.76 -8.06 -3.02
CA GLU A 78 -2.37 -8.79 -1.91
C GLU A 78 -2.08 -8.11 -0.56
N ASN A 79 -0.83 -7.70 -0.34
CA ASN A 79 -0.46 -6.94 0.86
C ASN A 79 -1.20 -5.60 0.96
N GLU A 80 -1.31 -4.85 -0.16
CA GLU A 80 -2.08 -3.60 -0.20
C GLU A 80 -3.56 -3.82 0.17
N ARG A 81 -4.16 -4.93 -0.28
CA ARG A 81 -5.54 -5.28 0.09
C ARG A 81 -5.68 -5.56 1.58
N ILE A 82 -4.77 -6.36 2.13
CA ILE A 82 -4.75 -6.71 3.56
C ILE A 82 -4.56 -5.45 4.42
N GLU A 83 -3.62 -4.57 4.06
CA GLU A 83 -3.40 -3.31 4.77
C GLU A 83 -4.64 -2.42 4.79
N ASN A 84 -5.31 -2.29 3.63
CA ASN A 84 -6.56 -1.53 3.53
C ASN A 84 -7.69 -2.14 4.39
N GLU A 85 -7.79 -3.47 4.43
CA GLU A 85 -8.78 -4.17 5.25
C GLU A 85 -8.53 -3.94 6.74
N ILE A 86 -7.28 -4.12 7.19
CA ILE A 86 -6.86 -3.85 8.58
C ILE A 86 -7.13 -2.39 8.96
N GLU A 87 -6.78 -1.43 8.10
CA GLU A 87 -7.03 -0.01 8.36
C GLU A 87 -8.54 0.27 8.50
N SER A 88 -9.38 -0.37 7.69
CA SER A 88 -10.84 -0.23 7.79
C SER A 88 -11.37 -0.78 9.12
N MET A 89 -10.90 -1.95 9.55
CA MET A 89 -11.30 -2.59 10.81
C MET A 89 -10.88 -1.75 12.01
N ILE A 90 -9.67 -1.16 11.99
CA ILE A 90 -9.19 -0.26 13.05
C ILE A 90 -10.08 0.99 13.12
N LYS A 91 -10.38 1.62 11.98
CA LYS A 91 -11.25 2.81 11.93
C LYS A 91 -12.65 2.52 12.45
N GLU A 92 -13.22 1.36 12.14
CA GLU A 92 -14.53 0.95 12.64
C GLU A 92 -14.52 0.73 14.15
N SER A 93 -13.52 0.00 14.65
CA SER A 93 -13.31 -0.24 16.09
C SER A 93 -13.14 1.07 16.88
N GLU A 94 -12.39 2.04 16.34
CA GLU A 94 -12.26 3.37 16.96
C GLU A 94 -13.59 4.13 17.01
N LYS A 95 -14.39 4.08 15.92
CA LYS A 95 -15.71 4.73 15.89
C LYS A 95 -16.64 4.13 16.93
N GLU A 96 -16.67 2.80 17.04
CA GLU A 96 -17.49 2.09 18.02
C GLU A 96 -17.07 2.45 19.45
N ARG A 97 -15.76 2.50 19.73
CA ARG A 97 -15.23 2.89 21.05
C ARG A 97 -15.62 4.33 21.41
N ARG A 98 -15.52 5.27 20.46
CA ARG A 98 -15.95 6.67 20.65
C ARG A 98 -17.46 6.77 20.90
N ALA A 99 -18.28 5.96 20.22
CA ALA A 99 -19.73 5.93 20.43
C ALA A 99 -20.08 5.40 21.83
N LYS A 100 -19.48 4.29 22.25
CA LYS A 100 -19.65 3.73 23.61
C LYS A 100 -19.24 4.73 24.69
N GLU A 101 -18.14 5.46 24.47
CA GLU A 101 -17.67 6.47 25.43
C GLU A 101 -18.63 7.66 25.55
N LYS A 102 -19.23 8.12 24.44
CA LYS A 102 -20.26 9.16 24.45
C LYS A 102 -21.50 8.71 25.22
N ILE A 103 -22.00 7.50 24.96
CA ILE A 103 -23.15 6.93 25.66
C ILE A 103 -22.87 6.81 27.16
N LYS A 104 -21.66 6.37 27.54
CA LYS A 104 -21.27 6.27 28.95
C LYS A 104 -21.28 7.64 29.64
N LYS A 105 -20.70 8.66 29.02
CA LYS A 105 -20.69 10.03 29.56
C LYS A 105 -22.10 10.61 29.70
N GLU A 106 -22.96 10.40 28.70
CA GLU A 106 -24.35 10.85 28.75
C GLU A 106 -25.15 10.15 29.88
N ASN A 107 -24.95 8.85 30.04
CA ASN A 107 -25.58 8.08 31.13
C ASN A 107 -25.09 8.50 32.51
N GLU A 108 -23.80 8.83 32.68
CA GLU A 108 -23.25 9.36 33.93
C GLU A 108 -23.83 10.75 34.26
N LEU A 109 -24.01 11.62 33.27
CA LEU A 109 -24.66 12.92 33.43
C LEU A 109 -26.13 12.77 33.87
N LYS A 110 -26.92 11.95 33.18
CA LYS A 110 -28.34 11.70 33.54
C LYS A 110 -28.49 11.14 34.95
N LYS A 111 -27.60 10.24 35.38
CA LYS A 111 -27.60 9.72 36.76
C LYS A 111 -27.39 10.82 37.80
N LYS A 112 -26.46 11.74 37.57
CA LYS A 112 -26.21 12.87 38.47
C LYS A 112 -27.41 13.82 38.54
N GLU A 113 -28.00 14.15 37.40
CA GLU A 113 -29.21 14.99 37.34
C GLU A 113 -30.37 14.38 38.13
N TRP A 114 -30.61 13.07 37.99
CA TRP A 114 -31.64 12.36 38.75
C TRP A 114 -31.36 12.34 40.27
N GLU A 115 -30.11 12.18 40.69
CA GLU A 115 -29.73 12.26 42.10
C GLU A 115 -29.98 13.65 42.68
N ASP A 116 -29.63 14.71 41.96
CA ASP A 116 -29.84 16.09 42.38
C ASP A 116 -31.33 16.45 42.44
N GLU A 117 -32.15 15.97 41.51
CA GLU A 117 -33.61 16.15 41.55
C GLU A 117 -34.25 15.45 42.76
N ARG A 118 -33.83 14.23 43.11
CA ARG A 118 -34.34 13.52 44.30
C ARG A 118 -34.00 14.28 45.58
N LYS A 119 -32.75 14.73 45.73
CA LYS A 119 -32.31 15.54 46.88
C LYS A 119 -33.07 16.86 47.02
N LYS A 120 -33.50 17.48 45.91
CA LYS A 120 -34.33 18.70 45.93
C LYS A 120 -35.79 18.44 46.32
N LYS A 121 -36.34 17.27 46.02
CA LYS A 121 -37.72 16.90 46.38
C LYS A 121 -37.87 16.42 47.83
N GLU A 122 -36.78 16.01 48.48
CA GLU A 122 -36.75 15.59 49.89
C GLU A 122 -36.43 16.72 50.88
N LYS A 123 -36.15 17.95 50.39
CA LYS A 123 -35.93 19.16 51.18
C LYS A 123 -37.15 20.08 51.14
#